data_AF-A0A7X5E415-F1
#
_entry.id   AF-A0A7X5E415-F1
#
_cell.length_a   1.000
_cell.length_b   1.000
_cell.length_c   1.000
_cell.angle_alpha   90.00
_cell.angle_beta   90.00
_cell.angle_gamma   90.00
#
_symmetry.space_group_name_H-M   'P 1'
#
loop_
_entity.id
_entity.type
_entity.pdbx_description
1 polymer ?
#
loop_
_entity_poly.entity_id
_entity_poly.type
_entity_poly.pdbx_seq_one_letter_code
_entity_poly.pdbx_strand_id
1 'polypeptide(L)' 'MKNSNLIRYSIQLSFLKQLLDKKLITDKEYSLIKNRLMKDYKVVSNLMA' A
#
# COMPACT_ATOMS: atom_id res chain seq x y z
N MET A 1 10.50 -14.31 7.27
CA MET A 1 9.05 -13.98 7.17
C MET A 1 8.76 -12.46 7.13
N LYS A 2 9.40 -11.60 7.94
CA LYS A 2 9.16 -10.13 7.91
C LYS A 2 9.51 -9.43 6.57
N ASN A 3 10.64 -9.76 5.95
CA ASN A 3 11.05 -9.13 4.68
C ASN A 3 10.09 -9.39 3.51
N SER A 4 9.55 -10.61 3.39
CA SER A 4 8.62 -10.97 2.32
C SER A 4 7.31 -10.17 2.37
N ASN A 5 6.89 -9.74 3.56
CA ASN A 5 5.70 -8.90 3.73
C ASN A 5 5.95 -7.46 3.27
N LEU A 6 7.12 -6.90 3.56
CA LEU A 6 7.51 -5.57 3.06
C LEU A 6 7.65 -5.55 1.54
N ILE A 7 8.24 -6.60 0.94
CA ILE A 7 8.34 -6.71 -0.52
C ILE A 7 6.95 -6.79 -1.17
N ARG A 8 6.05 -7.62 -0.64
CA ARG A 8 4.66 -7.71 -1.13
C ARG A 8 3.92 -6.38 -1.00
N TYR A 9 4.08 -5.69 0.13
CA TYR A 9 3.51 -4.36 0.35
C TYR A 9 4.02 -3.35 -0.69
N SER A 10 5.33 -3.30 -0.92
CA SER A 10 5.93 -2.39 -1.92
C SER A 10 5.44 -2.67 -3.34
N ILE A 11 5.30 -3.94 -3.72
CA ILE A 11 4.75 -4.35 -5.02
C ILE A 11 3.29 -3.90 -5.15
N GLN A 12 2.44 -4.18 -4.15
CA GLN A 12 1.04 -3.79 -4.17
C GLN A 12 0.86 -2.27 -4.21
N LEU A 13 1.69 -1.52 -3.49
CA LEU A 13 1.67 -0.05 -3.52
C LEU A 13 2.06 0.49 -4.90
N SER A 14 3.04 -0.13 -5.57
CA SER A 14 3.44 0.23 -6.93
C SER A 14 2.32 -0.02 -7.94
N PHE A 15 1.64 -1.16 -7.86
CA PHE A 15 0.47 -1.41 -8.71
C PHE A 15 -0.68 -0.44 -8.43
N LEU A 16 -0.94 -0.13 -7.16
CA LEU A 16 -1.96 0.84 -6.78
C LEU A 16 -1.66 2.24 -7.35
N LYS A 17 -0.39 2.64 -7.35
CA LYS A 17 0.08 3.90 -7.96
C LYS A 17 -0.13 3.90 -9.49
N GLN A 18 0.15 2.77 -10.16
CA GLN A 18 -0.06 2.63 -11.60
C GLN A 18 -1.55 2.70 -11.98
N LEU A 19 -2.45 2.13 -11.16
CA LEU A 19 -3.90 2.25 -11.38
C LEU A 19 -4.37 3.71 -11.31
N LEU A 20 -3.84 4.48 -10.34
CA LEU A 20 -4.14 5.91 -10.21
C LEU A 20 -3.60 6.71 -11.40
N ASP A 21 -2.37 6.44 -11.82
CA ASP A 21 -1.72 7.11 -12.95
C ASP A 21 -2.51 6.90 -14.26
N LYS A 22 -3.00 5.67 -14.46
CA LYS A 22 -3.88 5.31 -15.57
C LYS A 22 -5.32 5.79 -15.40
N LYS A 23 -5.64 6.52 -14.31
CA LYS A 23 -6.99 6.99 -13.95
C LYS A 23 -8.05 5.88 -13.89
N LEU A 24 -7.62 4.66 -13.57
CA LEU A 24 -8.52 3.51 -13.38
C LEU A 24 -9.16 3.50 -11.98
N ILE A 25 -8.62 4.31 -11.06
CA ILE A 25 -9.15 4.58 -9.73
C ILE A 25 -9.05 6.07 -9.44
N THR A 26 -9.87 6.55 -8.51
CA THR A 26 -9.82 7.92 -8.01
C THR A 26 -8.82 8.10 -6.87
N ASP A 27 -8.42 9.35 -6.59
CA ASP A 27 -7.58 9.68 -5.43
C ASP A 27 -8.20 9.23 -4.09
N LYS A 28 -9.54 9.25 -4.00
CA LYS A 28 -10.28 8.78 -2.83
C LYS A 28 -10.11 7.27 -2.64
N GLU A 29 -10.28 6.49 -3.71
CA GLU A 29 -10.08 5.04 -3.69
C GLU A 29 -8.63 4.68 -3.41
N TYR A 30 -7.68 5.38 -4.03
CA TYR A 30 -6.26 5.22 -3.76
C TYR A 30 -5.95 5.38 -2.26
N SER A 31 -6.45 6.44 -1.63
CA SER A 31 -6.23 6.70 -0.20
C SER A 31 -6.81 5.62 0.70
N LEU A 32 -8.05 5.17 0.42
CA LEU A 32 -8.71 4.11 1.18
C LEU A 32 -7.94 2.78 1.09
N ILE A 33 -7.53 2.39 -0.12
CA ILE A 33 -6.80 1.14 -0.34
C ILE A 33 -5.40 1.21 0.28
N LYS A 34 -4.69 2.33 0.11
CA LYS A 34 -3.38 2.55 0.73
C LYS A 34 -3.46 2.43 2.26
N ASN A 35 -4.44 3.06 2.90
CA ASN A 35 -4.64 2.98 4.35
C ASN A 35 -4.95 1.55 4.81
N ARG A 36 -5.73 0.79 4.04
CA ARG A 36 -5.99 -0.62 4.32
C ARG A 36 -4.71 -1.47 4.21
N LEU A 37 -3.95 -1.32 3.13
CA LEU A 37 -2.66 -2.01 2.94
C LEU A 37 -1.69 -1.70 4.10
N MET A 38 -1.60 -0.44 4.53
CA MET A 38 -0.74 -0.08 5.66
C MET A 38 -1.13 -0.78 6.97
N LYS A 39 -2.44 -0.97 7.22
CA LYS A 39 -2.95 -1.71 8.38
C LYS A 39 -2.70 -3.21 8.26
N ASP A 40 -3.00 -3.80 7.10
CA ASP A 40 -2.87 -5.25 6.83
C ASP A 40 -1.42 -5.72 6.98
N TYR A 41 -0.47 -4.89 6.54
CA TYR A 41 0.96 -5.17 6.65
C TYR A 41 1.60 -4.65 7.95
N LYS A 42 0.83 -4.01 8.85
CA LYS A 42 1.30 -3.39 10.10
C LYS A 42 2.50 -2.44 9.91
N VAL A 43 2.59 -1.79 8.74
CA VAL A 43 3.71 -0.88 8.39
C VAL A 43 3.76 0.32 9.33
N VAL A 44 2.59 0.77 9.81
CA VAL A 44 2.45 1.88 10.77
C VAL A 44 3.20 1.59 12.08
N SER A 45 3.20 0.34 12.55
CA SER A 45 3.82 -0.03 13.83
C SER A 45 5.35 -0.14 13.76
N ASN A 46 5.95 -0.18 12.56
CA ASN A 46 7.41 -0.35 12.41
C ASN A 46 8.14 0.97 12.08
N LEU A 47 7.43 2.07 11.82
CA LEU A 47 8.01 3.40 11.63
C LEU A 47 8.02 4.23 12.94
N MET A 48 7.27 3.79 13.95
CA MET A 48 7.19 4.44 15.28
C MET A 48 7.87 3.63 16.40
N ALA A 49 8.75 2.67 16.06
CA ALA A 49 9.48 1.84 17.02
C ALA A 49 10.97 2.18 17.03
#